data_AF-A0A6J6YPL5-F1
#
_entry.id   AF-A0A6J6YPL5-F1
#
_cell.length_a   1.000
_cell.length_b   1.000
_cell.length_c   1.000
_cell.angle_alpha   90.00
_cell.angle_beta   90.00
_cell.angle_gamma   90.00
#
_symmetry.space_group_name_H-M   'P 1'
#
loop_
_entity.id
_entity.type
_entity.pdbx_description
1 polymer ?
#
loop_
_entity_poly.entity_id
_entity_poly.type
_entity_poly.pdbx_seq_one_letter_code
_entity_poly.pdbx_strand_id
1 'polypeptide(L)'
;MASSFDVNGTLVNSDFVPAGATAVFANVTIVDTVGAGYLAINPGGTTTVAASTINWSASGQILANGISLTLNSTRQITVVNGSGGATQFIIDITGYWM
;
A
#
# COMPACT_ATOMS: atom_id res chain seq x y z
N MET A 1 -2.94 2.43 -10.58
CA MET A 1 -3.22 1.19 -11.33
C MET A 1 -2.43 0.08 -10.67
N ALA A 2 -3.10 -0.79 -9.93
CA ALA A 2 -2.45 -1.99 -9.41
C ALA A 2 -2.50 -3.03 -10.54
N SER A 3 -1.34 -3.55 -10.92
CA SER A 3 -1.18 -4.64 -11.87
C SER A 3 -1.02 -5.95 -11.13
N SER A 4 -1.57 -7.04 -11.67
CA SER A 4 -1.24 -8.37 -11.17
C SER A 4 -0.10 -8.96 -11.99
N PHE A 5 0.89 -9.54 -11.31
CA PHE A 5 2.01 -10.24 -11.93
C PHE A 5 1.97 -11.71 -11.53
N ASP A 6 2.39 -12.60 -12.43
CA ASP A 6 2.54 -14.03 -12.11
C ASP A 6 3.79 -14.27 -11.25
N VAL A 7 4.03 -15.53 -10.89
CA VAL A 7 5.22 -15.94 -10.11
C VAL A 7 6.55 -15.65 -10.81
N ASN A 8 6.53 -15.35 -12.11
CA ASN A 8 7.69 -14.99 -12.92
C ASN A 8 7.79 -13.47 -13.15
N GLY A 9 6.88 -12.67 -12.59
CA GLY A 9 6.84 -11.21 -12.78
C GLY A 9 6.20 -10.76 -14.09
N THR A 10 5.51 -11.64 -14.82
CA THR A 10 4.79 -11.29 -16.06
C THR A 10 3.46 -10.64 -15.72
N LEU A 11 3.12 -9.52 -16.36
CA LEU A 11 1.82 -8.87 -16.19
C LEU A 11 0.71 -9.81 -16.68
N VAL A 12 -0.16 -10.25 -15.77
CA VAL A 12 -1.25 -11.19 -16.08
C VAL A 12 -2.59 -10.46 -16.26
N ASN A 13 -2.76 -9.30 -15.60
CA ASN A 13 -3.92 -8.44 -15.78
C ASN A 13 -3.52 -6.97 -15.58
N SER A 14 -3.77 -6.16 -16.61
CA SER A 14 -3.72 -4.70 -16.52
C SER A 14 -5.03 -4.17 -15.92
N ASP A 15 -4.93 -3.28 -14.94
CA ASP A 15 -6.10 -2.62 -14.33
C ASP A 15 -7.09 -3.55 -13.63
N PHE A 16 -6.62 -4.47 -12.78
CA PHE A 16 -7.54 -5.36 -12.06
C PHE A 16 -8.47 -4.62 -11.07
N VAL A 17 -8.14 -3.39 -10.67
CA VAL A 17 -9.04 -2.49 -9.93
C VAL A 17 -9.93 -1.76 -10.93
N PRO A 18 -11.25 -2.03 -10.98
CA PRO A 18 -12.12 -1.53 -12.04
C PRO A 18 -12.21 0.00 -12.10
N ALA A 19 -12.43 0.52 -13.31
CA ALA A 19 -12.78 1.93 -13.48
C ALA A 19 -14.05 2.28 -12.69
N GLY A 20 -14.04 3.43 -12.03
CA GLY A 20 -15.10 3.84 -11.10
C GLY A 20 -14.85 3.44 -9.64
N ALA A 21 -13.88 2.55 -9.35
CA ALA A 21 -13.60 2.18 -7.98
C ALA A 21 -13.17 3.39 -7.12
N THR A 22 -13.80 3.54 -5.95
CA THR A 22 -13.58 4.66 -5.01
C THR A 22 -12.65 4.29 -3.85
N ALA A 23 -12.56 3.01 -3.53
CA ALA A 23 -11.71 2.48 -2.48
C ALA A 23 -11.34 1.01 -2.74
N VAL A 24 -10.33 0.51 -2.05
CA VAL A 24 -9.91 -0.90 -2.06
C VAL A 24 -9.78 -1.45 -0.65
N PHE A 25 -10.14 -2.72 -0.45
CA PHE A 25 -9.68 -3.48 0.72
C PHE A 25 -8.31 -4.05 0.39
N ALA A 26 -7.35 -3.83 1.27
CA ALA A 26 -5.99 -4.27 1.08
C ALA A 26 -5.35 -4.82 2.35
N ASN A 27 -4.41 -5.75 2.18
CA ASN A 27 -3.45 -6.11 3.20
C ASN A 27 -2.10 -5.48 2.87
N VAL A 28 -1.60 -4.64 3.78
CA VAL A 28 -0.33 -3.92 3.65
C VAL A 28 0.71 -4.64 4.47
N THR A 29 1.73 -5.17 3.80
CA THR A 29 2.85 -5.87 4.46
C THR A 29 4.11 -5.07 4.31
N ILE A 30 4.86 -4.89 5.39
CA ILE A 30 6.22 -4.33 5.39
C ILE A 30 7.23 -5.44 5.63
N VAL A 31 8.37 -5.37 4.96
CA VAL A 31 9.50 -6.30 5.13
C VAL A 31 10.82 -5.54 5.09
N ASP A 32 11.87 -6.14 5.66
CA ASP A 32 13.23 -5.59 5.67
C ASP A 32 13.31 -4.13 6.17
N THR A 33 12.64 -3.84 7.28
CA THR A 33 12.68 -2.51 7.90
C THR A 33 14.09 -2.13 8.32
N VAL A 34 14.40 -0.83 8.29
CA VAL A 34 15.64 -0.25 8.79
C VAL A 34 15.30 0.81 9.84
N GLY A 35 15.60 0.51 11.11
CA GLY A 35 15.22 1.35 12.25
C GLY A 35 13.72 1.30 12.55
N ALA A 36 13.26 2.16 13.45
CA ALA A 36 11.84 2.34 13.76
C ALA A 36 11.16 3.28 12.75
N GLY A 37 9.84 3.14 12.57
CA GLY A 37 9.12 3.97 11.62
C GLY A 37 7.68 3.56 11.36
N TYR A 38 7.11 4.13 10.30
CA TYR A 38 5.75 3.82 9.85
C TYR A 38 5.58 4.05 8.34
N LEU A 39 4.57 3.39 7.77
CA LEU A 39 3.98 3.78 6.48
C LEU A 39 2.62 4.43 6.72
N ALA A 40 2.34 5.50 5.99
CA ALA A 40 1.01 6.06 5.84
C ALA A 40 0.59 5.90 4.38
N ILE A 41 -0.61 5.37 4.15
CA ILE A 41 -1.16 5.19 2.81
C ILE A 41 -2.39 6.06 2.66
N ASN A 42 -2.30 6.98 1.70
CA ASN A 42 -3.27 8.02 1.44
C ASN A 42 -3.89 7.86 0.04
N PRO A 43 -5.00 8.59 -0.25
CA PRO A 43 -5.44 8.81 -1.61
C PRO A 43 -4.32 9.38 -2.49
N GLY A 44 -4.30 8.99 -3.76
CA GLY A 44 -3.26 9.39 -4.69
C GLY A 44 -3.11 10.90 -4.81
N GLY A 45 -1.88 11.39 -4.61
CA GLY A 45 -1.51 12.81 -4.62
C GLY A 45 -1.44 13.45 -3.23
N THR A 46 -1.91 12.78 -2.18
CA THR A 46 -1.88 13.32 -0.81
C THR A 46 -0.65 12.82 -0.05
N THR A 47 0.26 13.74 0.29
CA THR A 47 1.47 13.45 1.08
C THR A 47 1.35 13.82 2.56
N THR A 48 0.35 14.63 2.93
CA THR A 48 0.06 14.95 4.33
C THR A 48 -0.31 13.69 5.09
N VAL A 49 0.34 13.45 6.24
CA VAL A 49 0.08 12.29 7.08
C VAL A 49 -0.82 12.69 8.24
N ALA A 50 -2.06 12.21 8.24
CA ALA A 50 -3.00 12.36 9.36
C ALA A 50 -2.91 11.19 10.35
N ALA A 51 -2.65 9.98 9.85
CA ALA A 51 -2.47 8.76 10.64
C ALA A 51 -1.53 7.79 9.91
N SER A 52 -0.86 6.92 10.66
CA SER A 52 -0.10 5.81 10.10
C SER A 52 -1.00 4.61 9.81
N THR A 53 -0.67 3.89 8.74
CA THR A 53 -1.32 2.63 8.36
C THR A 53 -0.67 1.45 9.06
N ILE A 54 0.66 1.44 9.20
CA ILE A 54 1.38 0.38 9.92
C ILE A 54 2.65 0.98 10.53
N ASN A 55 2.96 0.57 11.76
CA ASN A 55 4.11 1.04 12.52
C ASN A 55 5.01 -0.15 12.86
N TRP A 56 6.32 0.10 12.96
CA TRP A 56 7.32 -0.87 13.38
C TRP A 56 8.34 -0.19 14.29
N SER A 57 9.02 -1.00 15.11
CA SER A 57 9.88 -0.50 16.18
C SER A 57 11.36 -0.84 15.99
N ALA A 58 11.70 -1.74 15.06
CA ALA A 58 13.07 -2.18 14.85
C ALA A 58 13.34 -2.59 13.40
N SER A 59 14.61 -2.84 13.09
CA SER A 59 15.04 -3.38 11.80
C SER A 59 14.65 -4.85 11.61
N GLY A 60 14.48 -5.27 10.35
CA GLY A 60 14.23 -6.66 9.97
C GLY A 60 12.84 -7.19 10.34
N GLN A 61 11.88 -6.30 10.63
CA GLN A 61 10.52 -6.73 10.96
C GLN A 61 9.71 -7.06 9.70
N ILE A 62 8.85 -8.05 9.83
CA ILE A 62 7.82 -8.43 8.87
C ILE A 62 6.48 -8.29 9.57
N LEU A 63 5.68 -7.30 9.18
CA LEU A 63 4.39 -7.00 9.80
C LEU A 63 3.34 -6.79 8.70
N ALA A 64 2.09 -7.13 8.99
CA ALA A 64 0.97 -6.92 8.08
C ALA A 64 -0.20 -6.20 8.77
N ASN A 65 -0.93 -5.38 8.02
CA ASN A 65 -2.14 -4.72 8.47
C ASN A 65 -3.22 -4.72 7.35
N GLY A 66 -4.43 -5.18 7.68
CA GLY A 66 -5.59 -5.14 6.80
C GLY A 66 -6.34 -3.81 6.93
N ILE A 67 -6.62 -3.13 5.82
CA ILE A 67 -7.20 -1.78 5.82
C ILE A 67 -8.03 -1.50 4.56
N SER A 68 -9.01 -0.60 4.69
CA SER A 68 -9.69 0.03 3.56
C SER A 68 -8.96 1.30 3.13
N LEU A 69 -8.56 1.39 1.87
CA LEU A 69 -7.81 2.53 1.32
C LEU A 69 -8.66 3.26 0.29
N THR A 70 -8.90 4.55 0.53
CA THR A 70 -9.57 5.41 -0.44
C THR A 70 -8.63 5.71 -1.61
N LEU A 71 -9.17 5.66 -2.82
CA LEU A 71 -8.46 6.00 -4.04
C LEU A 71 -8.74 7.46 -4.44
N ASN A 72 -7.83 8.06 -5.21
CA ASN A 72 -8.18 9.27 -5.95
C ASN A 72 -9.00 8.92 -7.22
N SER A 73 -9.42 9.96 -7.96
CA SER A 73 -10.22 9.80 -9.19
C SER A 73 -9.53 9.00 -10.31
N THR A 74 -8.21 8.82 -10.25
CA THR A 74 -7.41 8.03 -11.20
C THR A 74 -7.01 6.66 -10.66
N ARG A 75 -7.62 6.20 -9.55
CA ARG A 75 -7.36 4.89 -8.91
C ARG A 75 -5.92 4.72 -8.45
N GLN A 76 -5.41 5.76 -7.80
CA GLN A 76 -4.07 5.79 -7.21
C GLN A 76 -4.15 5.97 -5.70
N ILE A 77 -3.10 5.46 -5.05
CA ILE A 77 -2.75 5.70 -3.66
C ILE A 77 -1.36 6.33 -3.61
N THR A 78 -1.06 7.00 -2.50
CA THR A 78 0.27 7.52 -2.19
C THR A 78 0.76 6.83 -0.92
N VAL A 79 1.93 6.22 -0.99
CA VAL A 79 2.59 5.60 0.16
C VAL A 79 3.68 6.54 0.65
N VAL A 80 3.60 6.94 1.92
CA VAL A 80 4.57 7.81 2.59
C VAL A 80 5.33 6.98 3.61
N ASN A 81 6.65 6.93 3.50
CA ASN A 81 7.53 6.36 4.51
C ASN A 81 7.94 7.45 5.51
N GLY A 82 7.50 7.31 6.76
CA GLY A 82 7.80 8.23 7.86
C GLY A 82 8.96 7.80 8.75
N SER A 83 9.86 6.96 8.25
CA SER A 83 11.06 6.52 8.97
C SER A 83 12.32 7.30 8.54
N GLY A 84 13.36 7.24 9.37
CA GLY A 84 14.71 7.69 9.00
C GLY A 84 15.48 6.68 8.13
N GLY A 85 14.86 5.55 7.80
CA GLY A 85 15.45 4.46 7.02
C GLY A 85 14.57 4.03 5.85
N ALA A 86 14.72 2.77 5.46
CA ALA A 86 13.94 2.16 4.38
C ALA A 86 13.12 0.96 4.89
N THR A 87 12.08 0.63 4.15
CA THR A 87 11.35 -0.63 4.23
C THR A 87 10.91 -0.99 2.82
N GLN A 88 10.79 -2.27 2.52
CA GLN A 88 10.01 -2.71 1.38
C GLN A 88 8.56 -2.89 1.82
N PHE A 89 7.63 -2.83 0.87
CA PHE A 89 6.22 -3.07 1.16
C PHE A 89 5.51 -3.77 0.02
N ILE A 90 4.47 -4.50 0.38
CA ILE A 90 3.55 -5.19 -0.51
C ILE A 90 2.14 -4.70 -0.18
N ILE A 91 1.35 -4.40 -1.21
CA ILE A 91 -0.06 -4.07 -1.09
C ILE A 91 -0.82 -5.10 -1.88
N ASP A 92 -1.48 -6.00 -1.16
CA ASP A 92 -2.36 -7.01 -1.74
C ASP A 92 -3.81 -6.51 -1.67
N ILE A 93 -4.53 -6.51 -2.78
CA ILE A 93 -5.91 -6.00 -2.86
C ILE A 93 -6.86 -7.18 -2.91
N THR A 94 -7.78 -7.24 -1.95
CA THR A 94 -8.73 -8.34 -1.78
C THR A 94 -10.17 -7.96 -2.15
N GLY A 95 -10.43 -6.68 -2.43
CA GLY A 95 -11.74 -6.19 -2.86
C GLY A 95 -11.74 -4.69 -3.18
N TYR A 96 -12.86 -4.18 -3.68
CA TYR A 96 -13.05 -2.77 -4.04
C TYR A 96 -14.48 -2.29 -3.81
N TRP A 97 -14.65 -0.97 -3.71
CA TRP A 97 -15.95 -0.28 -3.73
C TRP A 97 -16.12 0.50 -5.03
N MET A 98 -17.37 0.63 -5.48
CA MET A 98 -17.79 1.41 -6.64
C MET A 98 -18.32 2.80 -6.26
#